data_AF-A0AAD5SG96-F1
#
_entry.id   AF-A0AAD5SG96-F1
#
_cell.length_a   1.000
_cell.length_b   1.000
_cell.length_c   1.000
_cell.angle_alpha   90.00
_cell.angle_beta   90.00
_cell.angle_gamma   90.00
#
_symmetry.space_group_name_H-M   'P 1'
#
loop_
_entity.id
_entity.type
_entity.pdbx_description
1 polymer ?
#
loop_
_entity_poly.entity_id
_entity_poly.type
_entity_poly.pdbx_seq_one_letter_code
_entity_poly.pdbx_strand_id
1 'polypeptide(L)'
;MTRQNGSRIANFFKTVGIPALFFIAISMMIDVLSSGLNDKGLEHVAVVAEEATDRAIEKFLLNNGPELDVLNFLRHITLDVTVTVAFGLNVFDLDAQDLIDAIVDYFHAWEFFLLRPTWSVWLFPTKAAKQRRAIKRLQEHVHRIIAMKRQQDTGRDDFLRKLLSPGAKLTEQQISQCVLEMLLAGTDTSSVTMYYTLLLLSENPGDEKKMIKDLTEYRGRFNMTAPYYATAVFSESMRIKPVGPVALRRAAEDDKLGPYDIKAGTWVIVNMARIHGREDLFREPKKFDPARFLMDLDNVKSVFFPFGTGPKSCVGSHMAHVEMKAIFKTLLPRFRFKPHNVHSTLADTETRWDIAQQPTESTMMWVTPRDLSIRHVLFTGPQSVGKTTLCNMLQSILSCSAIQEVAREVMPVLNVNRNDIINDPAASGRLQQAILQAQQARESELSETFYVSDRCGVDPIVYCRQFAEAYAGALEGSQTWLEMVERYRFDEKVLVVLISPMPTKTLVDDGVRAMPTGVAQWLESANGWKDVLDGYGIPYVVLKEKELNRRVIEVLKLFTVKA
;
A
#
# COMPACT_ATOMS: atom_id res chain seq x y z
N MET A 1 34.46 24.13 -18.54
CA MET A 1 35.16 23.33 -17.50
C MET A 1 36.40 22.68 -18.11
N THR A 2 37.60 23.12 -17.73
CA THR A 2 38.87 22.53 -18.21
C THR A 2 39.09 21.16 -17.55
N ARG A 3 39.41 20.15 -18.37
CA ARG A 3 39.62 18.72 -18.02
C ARG A 3 40.54 18.46 -16.81
N GLN A 4 41.36 19.42 -16.39
CA GLN A 4 42.37 19.25 -15.34
C GLN A 4 41.83 19.29 -13.90
N ASN A 5 40.75 20.01 -13.59
CA ASN A 5 40.22 20.08 -12.22
C ASN A 5 39.25 18.94 -11.87
N GLY A 6 38.63 18.31 -12.88
CA GLY A 6 37.81 17.11 -12.71
C GLY A 6 38.63 15.86 -12.31
N SER A 7 39.90 15.79 -12.71
CA SER A 7 40.75 14.61 -12.47
C SER A 7 41.22 14.48 -11.01
N ARG A 8 41.50 15.59 -10.32
CA ARG A 8 41.89 15.58 -8.90
C ARG A 8 40.75 15.16 -7.97
N ILE A 9 39.55 15.65 -8.24
CA ILE A 9 38.33 15.28 -7.51
C ILE A 9 37.95 13.82 -7.82
N ALA A 10 38.10 13.39 -9.07
CA ALA A 10 37.81 12.01 -9.46
C ALA A 10 38.79 10.98 -8.85
N ASN A 11 40.07 11.33 -8.72
CA ASN A 11 41.04 10.49 -8.01
C ASN A 11 40.78 10.47 -6.49
N PHE A 12 40.29 11.58 -5.92
CA PHE A 12 39.96 11.68 -4.50
C PHE A 12 38.78 10.78 -4.11
N PHE A 13 37.66 10.82 -4.84
CA PHE A 13 36.50 9.94 -4.59
C PHE A 13 36.81 8.45 -4.85
N LYS A 14 37.62 8.14 -5.88
CA LYS A 14 38.18 6.78 -6.09
C LYS A 14 38.93 6.23 -4.88
N THR A 15 39.59 7.09 -4.09
CA THR A 15 40.39 6.67 -2.93
C THR A 15 39.52 6.32 -1.70
N VAL A 16 38.28 6.85 -1.63
CA VAL A 16 37.37 6.64 -0.49
C VAL A 16 36.32 5.53 -0.76
N GLY A 17 36.30 4.99 -1.98
CA GLY A 17 35.35 3.96 -2.41
C GLY A 17 33.98 4.52 -2.84
N ILE A 18 33.89 5.83 -3.03
CA ILE A 18 32.68 6.50 -3.56
C ILE A 18 32.98 6.75 -5.03
N PRO A 19 32.16 6.26 -5.98
CA PRO A 19 32.41 6.55 -7.38
C PRO A 19 32.45 8.06 -7.60
N ALA A 20 33.58 8.54 -8.11
CA ALA A 20 33.81 9.89 -8.63
C ALA A 20 32.83 10.36 -9.73
N LEU A 21 31.83 9.55 -10.04
CA LEU A 21 31.07 9.58 -11.27
C LEU A 21 29.80 10.43 -11.20
N PHE A 22 29.46 10.98 -10.04
CA PHE A 22 28.30 11.88 -9.88
C PHE A 22 28.30 13.08 -10.85
N PHE A 23 29.46 13.51 -11.37
CA PHE A 23 29.55 14.76 -12.15
C PHE A 23 29.85 14.61 -13.65
N ILE A 24 30.30 13.45 -14.13
CA ILE A 24 30.83 13.32 -15.51
C ILE A 24 29.80 12.72 -16.50
N ALA A 25 28.77 12.01 -16.02
CA ALA A 25 27.78 11.36 -16.89
C ALA A 25 26.48 12.17 -17.14
N ILE A 26 26.27 13.28 -16.43
CA ILE A 26 24.93 13.90 -16.35
C ILE A 26 24.39 14.40 -17.71
N SER A 27 25.20 15.00 -18.60
CA SER A 27 24.64 15.55 -19.86
C SER A 27 24.16 14.44 -20.82
N MET A 28 24.97 13.40 -21.03
CA MET A 28 24.58 12.27 -21.89
C MET A 28 23.46 11.44 -21.25
N MET A 29 23.45 11.32 -19.92
CA MET A 29 22.37 10.66 -19.19
C MET A 29 21.05 11.41 -19.34
N ILE A 30 21.06 12.76 -19.27
CA ILE A 30 19.87 13.57 -19.53
C ILE A 30 19.35 13.31 -20.94
N ASP A 31 20.19 13.27 -21.97
CA ASP A 31 19.74 13.03 -23.34
C ASP A 31 19.11 11.62 -23.50
N VAL A 32 19.75 10.60 -22.95
CA VAL A 32 19.25 9.21 -22.98
C VAL A 32 17.94 9.08 -22.20
N LEU A 33 17.86 9.67 -21.00
CA LEU A 33 16.65 9.69 -20.17
C LEU A 33 15.51 10.44 -20.83
N SER A 34 15.79 11.64 -21.34
CA SER A 34 14.79 12.49 -22.02
C SER A 34 14.22 11.78 -23.25
N SER A 35 15.04 11.01 -23.98
CA SER A 35 14.57 10.24 -25.13
C SER A 35 13.61 9.10 -24.78
N GLY A 36 13.71 8.55 -23.56
CA GLY A 36 12.82 7.50 -23.04
C GLY A 36 11.53 8.03 -22.43
N LEU A 37 11.49 9.31 -22.04
CA LEU A 37 10.35 9.97 -21.38
C LEU A 37 9.48 10.80 -22.34
N ASN A 38 9.40 10.38 -23.61
CA ASN A 38 8.45 10.96 -24.57
C ASN A 38 6.99 10.55 -24.25
N ASP A 39 6.00 11.12 -24.94
CA ASP A 39 4.58 10.87 -24.67
C ASP A 39 4.21 9.38 -24.65
N LYS A 40 4.76 8.58 -25.58
CA LYS A 40 4.53 7.12 -25.61
C LYS A 40 5.18 6.42 -24.41
N GLY A 41 6.36 6.86 -23.99
CA GLY A 41 7.02 6.38 -22.78
C GLY A 41 6.20 6.70 -21.52
N LEU A 42 5.62 7.89 -21.43
CA LEU A 42 4.76 8.28 -20.30
C LEU A 42 3.45 7.48 -20.27
N GLU A 43 2.83 7.20 -21.42
CA GLU A 43 1.68 6.28 -21.48
C GLU A 43 2.05 4.88 -20.97
N HIS A 44 3.22 4.38 -21.38
CA HIS A 44 3.70 3.08 -20.90
C HIS A 44 3.94 3.09 -19.38
N VAL A 45 4.50 4.17 -18.82
CA VAL A 45 4.66 4.35 -17.37
C VAL A 45 3.32 4.28 -16.66
N ALA A 46 2.28 4.94 -17.16
CA ALA A 46 0.96 4.92 -16.55
C ALA A 46 0.40 3.49 -16.48
N VAL A 47 0.46 2.74 -17.59
CA VAL A 47 -0.01 1.35 -17.65
C VAL A 47 0.77 0.46 -16.68
N VAL A 48 2.10 0.53 -16.73
CA VAL A 48 2.95 -0.29 -15.84
C VAL A 48 2.72 0.05 -14.37
N ALA A 49 2.48 1.32 -14.05
CA ALA A 49 2.19 1.75 -12.68
C ALA A 49 0.83 1.23 -12.18
N GLU A 50 -0.21 1.23 -13.02
CA GLU A 50 -1.50 0.62 -12.68
C GLU A 50 -1.35 -0.90 -12.44
N GLU A 51 -0.68 -1.61 -13.35
CA GLU A 51 -0.45 -3.07 -13.23
C GLU A 51 0.45 -3.43 -12.03
N ALA A 52 1.52 -2.67 -11.79
CA ALA A 52 2.40 -2.87 -10.62
C ALA A 52 1.64 -2.64 -9.32
N THR A 53 0.72 -1.67 -9.31
CA THR A 53 -0.16 -1.43 -8.17
C THR A 53 -1.09 -2.61 -7.94
N ASP A 54 -1.72 -3.16 -8.98
CA ASP A 54 -2.58 -4.34 -8.88
C ASP A 54 -1.83 -5.54 -8.30
N ARG A 55 -0.63 -5.82 -8.83
CA ARG A 55 0.25 -6.89 -8.30
C ARG A 55 0.65 -6.65 -6.85
N ALA A 56 0.95 -5.41 -6.48
CA ALA A 56 1.30 -5.08 -5.11
C ALA A 56 0.11 -5.24 -4.16
N ILE A 57 -1.10 -4.85 -4.57
CA ILE A 57 -2.33 -5.09 -3.81
C ILE A 57 -2.47 -6.60 -3.54
N GLU A 58 -2.35 -7.43 -4.58
CA GLU A 58 -2.41 -8.89 -4.49
C GLU A 58 -1.31 -9.52 -3.63
N LYS A 59 -0.14 -8.90 -3.58
CA LYS A 59 1.00 -9.43 -2.81
C LYS A 59 1.01 -8.94 -1.37
N PHE A 60 0.66 -7.70 -1.08
CA PHE A 60 0.87 -7.09 0.23
C PHE A 60 -0.42 -6.98 1.02
N LEU A 61 -1.45 -6.33 0.46
CA LEU A 61 -2.73 -6.16 1.15
C LEU A 61 -3.43 -7.51 1.36
N LEU A 62 -3.27 -8.40 0.40
CA LEU A 62 -3.87 -9.74 0.42
C LEU A 62 -3.06 -10.80 1.19
N ASN A 63 -1.85 -10.50 1.68
CA ASN A 63 -1.05 -11.44 2.48
C ASN A 63 -0.73 -10.94 3.89
N ASN A 64 -0.64 -9.62 4.11
CA ASN A 64 -0.17 -9.05 5.38
C ASN A 64 -1.28 -8.50 6.29
N GLY A 65 -2.50 -8.33 5.78
CA GLY A 65 -3.60 -7.79 6.60
C GLY A 65 -4.03 -6.39 6.15
N PRO A 66 -5.06 -5.85 6.82
CA PRO A 66 -5.45 -4.45 6.64
C PRO A 66 -4.45 -3.49 7.28
N GLU A 67 -3.58 -3.95 8.17
CA GLU A 67 -2.49 -3.14 8.71
C GLU A 67 -1.25 -3.30 7.83
N LEU A 68 -0.79 -2.20 7.23
CA LEU A 68 0.31 -2.22 6.27
C LEU A 68 1.31 -1.12 6.55
N ASP A 69 2.59 -1.44 6.44
CA ASP A 69 3.64 -0.44 6.23
C ASP A 69 3.46 0.13 4.82
N VAL A 70 2.73 1.25 4.73
CA VAL A 70 2.37 1.88 3.46
C VAL A 70 3.60 2.44 2.74
N LEU A 71 4.64 2.87 3.47
CA LEU A 71 5.85 3.36 2.81
C LEU A 71 6.59 2.20 2.12
N ASN A 72 6.76 1.07 2.82
CA ASN A 72 7.38 -0.11 2.21
C ASN A 72 6.53 -0.65 1.05
N PHE A 73 5.20 -0.63 1.19
CA PHE A 73 4.27 -0.99 0.10
C PHE A 73 4.45 -0.10 -1.14
N LEU A 74 4.49 1.22 -0.96
CA LEU A 74 4.70 2.17 -2.05
C LEU A 74 6.08 2.00 -2.69
N ARG A 75 7.13 1.73 -1.89
CA ARG A 75 8.49 1.44 -2.38
C ARG A 75 8.50 0.21 -3.30
N HIS A 76 7.76 -0.84 -2.98
CA HIS A 76 7.64 -2.01 -3.84
C HIS A 76 6.99 -1.68 -5.18
N ILE A 77 5.93 -0.86 -5.19
CA ILE A 77 5.27 -0.44 -6.42
C ILE A 77 6.24 0.39 -7.28
N THR A 78 6.87 1.42 -6.72
CA THR A 78 7.80 2.29 -7.45
C THR A 78 9.05 1.55 -7.94
N LEU A 79 9.52 0.55 -7.19
CA LEU A 79 10.63 -0.30 -7.61
C LEU A 79 10.22 -1.15 -8.82
N ASP A 80 9.03 -1.77 -8.79
CA ASP A 80 8.50 -2.55 -9.91
C ASP A 80 8.37 -1.68 -11.17
N VAL A 81 7.79 -0.49 -11.03
CA VAL A 81 7.69 0.48 -12.14
C VAL A 81 9.08 0.83 -12.68
N THR A 82 10.04 1.16 -11.82
CA THR A 82 11.39 1.52 -12.23
C THR A 82 12.09 0.36 -12.96
N VAL A 83 12.04 -0.85 -12.41
CA VAL A 83 12.68 -2.03 -13.01
C VAL A 83 12.03 -2.39 -14.35
N THR A 84 10.71 -2.34 -14.43
CA THR A 84 9.96 -2.68 -15.63
C THR A 84 10.13 -1.64 -16.75
N VAL A 85 10.02 -0.35 -16.42
CA VAL A 85 10.10 0.74 -17.41
C VAL A 85 11.55 1.03 -17.79
N ALA A 86 12.45 1.19 -16.82
CA ALA A 86 13.82 1.64 -17.10
C ALA A 86 14.72 0.48 -17.58
N PHE A 87 14.49 -0.75 -17.10
CA PHE A 87 15.37 -1.88 -17.41
C PHE A 87 14.68 -2.95 -18.27
N GLY A 88 13.36 -2.91 -18.42
CA GLY A 88 12.62 -3.91 -19.18
C GLY A 88 12.74 -5.30 -18.57
N LEU A 89 12.90 -5.38 -17.25
CA LEU A 89 13.01 -6.62 -16.48
C LEU A 89 11.79 -6.81 -15.58
N ASN A 90 11.59 -8.01 -15.08
CA ASN A 90 10.56 -8.30 -14.10
C ASN A 90 11.15 -8.18 -12.67
N VAL A 91 10.47 -7.44 -11.79
CA VAL A 91 10.89 -7.30 -10.40
C VAL A 91 10.86 -8.64 -9.64
N PHE A 92 10.05 -9.61 -10.06
CA PHE A 92 9.96 -10.93 -9.43
C PHE A 92 11.21 -11.79 -9.64
N ASP A 93 12.03 -11.48 -10.64
CA ASP A 93 13.33 -12.12 -10.84
C ASP A 93 14.40 -11.53 -9.89
N LEU A 94 14.04 -10.53 -9.09
CA LEU A 94 14.90 -9.86 -8.12
C LEU A 94 14.39 -10.10 -6.70
N ASP A 95 15.31 -10.03 -5.74
CA ASP A 95 14.94 -9.91 -4.33
C ASP A 95 14.53 -8.46 -4.04
N ALA A 96 13.25 -8.16 -4.23
CA ALA A 96 12.71 -6.80 -4.15
C ALA A 96 12.92 -6.16 -2.76
N GLN A 97 12.72 -6.91 -1.68
CA GLN A 97 12.90 -6.38 -0.32
C GLN A 97 14.38 -6.11 -0.05
N ASP A 98 15.26 -7.05 -0.38
CA ASP A 98 16.72 -6.87 -0.21
C ASP A 98 17.25 -5.68 -1.04
N LEU A 99 16.69 -5.46 -2.23
CA LEU A 99 17.02 -4.32 -3.09
C LEU A 99 16.53 -2.98 -2.50
N ILE A 100 15.31 -2.93 -1.96
CA ILE A 100 14.79 -1.74 -1.26
C ILE A 100 15.67 -1.41 -0.05
N ASP A 101 15.99 -2.42 0.77
CA ASP A 101 16.86 -2.23 1.93
C ASP A 101 18.25 -1.72 1.52
N ALA A 102 18.80 -2.25 0.42
CA ALA A 102 20.07 -1.79 -0.13
C ALA A 102 20.01 -0.35 -0.67
N ILE A 103 18.87 0.08 -1.23
CA ILE A 103 18.62 1.46 -1.66
C ILE A 103 18.60 2.40 -0.44
N VAL A 104 17.85 2.06 0.61
CA VAL A 104 17.75 2.86 1.84
C VAL A 104 19.12 2.95 2.54
N ASP A 105 19.82 1.82 2.67
CA ASP A 105 21.18 1.77 3.21
C ASP A 105 22.16 2.64 2.39
N TYR A 106 21.99 2.69 1.07
CA TYR A 106 22.80 3.55 0.21
C TYR A 106 22.54 5.04 0.47
N PHE A 107 21.29 5.46 0.71
CA PHE A 107 20.99 6.85 1.09
C PHE A 107 21.69 7.25 2.39
N HIS A 108 21.70 6.36 3.39
CA HIS A 108 22.45 6.59 4.64
C HIS A 108 23.97 6.65 4.42
N ALA A 109 24.50 5.85 3.50
CA ALA A 109 25.91 5.90 3.13
C ALA A 109 26.23 7.22 2.40
N TRP A 110 25.38 7.65 1.47
CA TRP A 110 25.54 8.89 0.73
C TRP A 110 25.54 10.09 1.68
N GLU A 111 24.57 10.16 2.58
CA GLU A 111 24.47 11.16 3.65
C GLU A 111 25.75 11.20 4.50
N PHE A 112 26.22 10.04 4.94
CA PHE A 112 27.41 9.96 5.79
C PHE A 112 28.66 10.52 5.09
N PHE A 113 28.82 10.33 3.79
CA PHE A 113 30.03 10.73 3.08
C PHE A 113 29.97 12.09 2.38
N LEU A 114 28.78 12.62 2.06
CA LEU A 114 28.66 13.80 1.18
C LEU A 114 29.34 15.06 1.77
N LEU A 115 29.07 15.38 3.03
CA LEU A 115 29.54 16.61 3.68
C LEU A 115 30.66 16.35 4.70
N ARG A 116 30.99 15.09 4.98
CA ARG A 116 32.02 14.76 5.96
C ARG A 116 33.42 14.95 5.37
N PRO A 117 34.33 15.65 6.09
CA PRO A 117 35.73 15.69 5.70
C PRO A 117 36.31 14.28 5.63
N THR A 118 37.22 14.03 4.69
CA THR A 118 37.76 12.68 4.48
C THR A 118 38.55 12.14 5.67
N TRP A 119 39.17 13.02 6.46
CA TRP A 119 39.84 12.62 7.69
C TRP A 119 38.87 12.03 8.74
N SER A 120 37.57 12.35 8.68
CA SER A 120 36.58 11.82 9.63
C SER A 120 36.39 10.30 9.53
N VAL A 121 36.76 9.70 8.40
CA VAL A 121 36.73 8.24 8.20
C VAL A 121 37.69 7.54 9.16
N TRP A 122 38.81 8.17 9.52
CA TRP A 122 39.77 7.64 10.48
C TRP A 122 39.24 7.70 11.92
N LEU A 123 38.38 8.66 12.24
CA LEU A 123 37.75 8.77 13.56
C LEU A 123 36.59 7.77 13.75
N PHE A 124 35.95 7.35 12.66
CA PHE A 124 34.81 6.43 12.69
C PHE A 124 34.99 5.24 11.74
N PRO A 125 36.06 4.43 11.90
CA PRO A 125 36.43 3.40 10.93
C PRO A 125 35.37 2.31 10.79
N THR A 126 34.72 1.91 11.89
CA THR A 126 33.65 0.90 11.89
C THR A 126 32.39 1.38 11.17
N LYS A 127 31.96 2.62 11.43
CA LYS A 127 30.82 3.25 10.73
C LYS A 127 31.12 3.41 9.24
N ALA A 128 32.30 3.91 8.89
CA ALA A 128 32.70 4.05 7.50
C ALA A 128 32.77 2.70 6.77
N ALA A 129 33.26 1.64 7.44
CA ALA A 129 33.24 0.29 6.90
C ALA A 129 31.80 -0.23 6.66
N LYS A 130 30.87 0.02 7.59
CA LYS A 130 29.44 -0.29 7.40
C LYS A 130 28.88 0.41 6.17
N GLN A 131 29.11 1.71 6.02
CA GLN A 131 28.60 2.48 4.87
C GLN A 131 29.22 2.05 3.53
N ARG A 132 30.50 1.64 3.52
CA ARG A 132 31.11 1.05 2.32
C ARG A 132 30.49 -0.30 1.95
N ARG A 133 30.10 -1.12 2.93
CA ARG A 133 29.38 -2.38 2.66
C ARG A 133 28.00 -2.12 2.05
N ALA A 134 27.27 -1.13 2.55
CA ALA A 134 25.99 -0.69 1.97
C ALA A 134 26.15 -0.30 0.49
N ILE A 135 27.15 0.54 0.18
CA ILE A 135 27.47 0.92 -1.21
C ILE A 135 27.74 -0.32 -2.07
N LYS A 136 28.56 -1.25 -1.58
CA LYS A 136 28.91 -2.48 -2.31
C LYS A 136 27.69 -3.39 -2.54
N ARG A 137 26.81 -3.54 -1.55
CA ARG A 137 25.58 -4.34 -1.65
C ARG A 137 24.69 -3.84 -2.79
N LEU A 138 24.45 -2.54 -2.88
CA LEU A 138 23.67 -1.98 -4.00
C LEU A 138 24.40 -2.13 -5.35
N GLN A 139 25.72 -1.96 -5.39
CA GLN A 139 26.50 -2.20 -6.61
C GLN A 139 26.41 -3.67 -7.10
N GLU A 140 26.37 -4.64 -6.19
CA GLU A 140 26.18 -6.05 -6.52
C GLU A 140 24.80 -6.31 -7.15
N HIS A 141 23.74 -5.67 -6.64
CA HIS A 141 22.41 -5.67 -7.29
C HIS A 141 22.44 -5.05 -8.68
N VAL A 142 23.07 -3.90 -8.83
CA VAL A 142 23.20 -3.21 -10.14
C VAL A 142 23.91 -4.10 -11.16
N HIS A 143 25.01 -4.76 -10.77
CA HIS A 143 25.70 -5.69 -11.66
C HIS A 143 24.83 -6.90 -12.04
N ARG A 144 24.02 -7.42 -11.10
CA ARG A 144 23.04 -8.48 -11.40
C ARG A 144 22.01 -8.01 -12.43
N ILE A 145 21.43 -6.83 -12.25
CA ILE A 145 20.45 -6.24 -13.19
C ILE A 145 21.04 -6.08 -14.59
N ILE A 146 22.26 -5.56 -14.70
CA ILE A 146 22.96 -5.40 -15.99
C ILE A 146 23.21 -6.77 -16.65
N ALA A 147 23.66 -7.75 -15.87
CA ALA A 147 23.91 -9.10 -16.38
C ALA A 147 22.61 -9.76 -16.87
N MET A 148 21.52 -9.65 -16.11
CA MET A 148 20.20 -10.17 -16.50
C MET A 148 19.71 -9.51 -17.78
N LYS A 149 19.81 -8.19 -17.91
CA LYS A 149 19.41 -7.48 -19.12
C LYS A 149 20.18 -7.95 -20.35
N ARG A 150 21.48 -8.22 -20.23
CA ARG A 150 22.29 -8.74 -21.34
C ARG A 150 21.87 -10.15 -21.78
N GLN A 151 21.37 -10.97 -20.85
CA GLN A 151 20.91 -12.33 -21.14
C GLN A 151 19.48 -12.37 -21.68
N GLN A 152 18.63 -11.46 -21.21
CA GLN A 152 17.20 -11.42 -21.47
C GLN A 152 16.79 -10.24 -22.37
N ASP A 153 17.67 -9.76 -23.26
CA ASP A 153 17.31 -8.61 -24.10
C ASP A 153 16.16 -8.97 -25.05
N THR A 154 14.95 -8.53 -24.69
CA THR A 154 13.72 -8.73 -25.45
C THR A 154 13.59 -7.81 -26.65
N GLY A 155 14.56 -6.92 -26.88
CA GLY A 155 14.47 -5.96 -27.96
C GLY A 155 13.58 -4.76 -27.66
N ARG A 156 13.15 -4.56 -26.41
CA ARG A 156 12.42 -3.36 -25.95
C ARG A 156 13.35 -2.14 -25.97
N ASP A 157 12.82 -0.96 -26.30
CA ASP A 157 13.60 0.31 -26.29
C ASP A 157 13.52 0.97 -24.91
N ASP A 158 14.28 0.45 -23.93
CA ASP A 158 14.35 0.98 -22.56
C ASP A 158 15.68 1.69 -22.25
N PHE A 159 15.72 2.34 -21.10
CA PHE A 159 16.87 3.15 -20.66
C PHE A 159 18.16 2.32 -20.60
N LEU A 160 18.14 1.15 -19.96
CA LEU A 160 19.34 0.32 -19.85
C LEU A 160 19.81 -0.19 -21.20
N ARG A 161 18.91 -0.58 -22.11
CA ARG A 161 19.31 -0.98 -23.46
C ARG A 161 19.98 0.15 -24.23
N LYS A 162 19.49 1.39 -24.10
CA LYS A 162 20.14 2.57 -24.70
C LYS A 162 21.55 2.78 -24.14
N LEU A 163 21.76 2.60 -22.83
CA LEU A 163 23.08 2.68 -22.22
C LEU A 163 24.03 1.57 -22.69
N LEU A 164 23.51 0.36 -22.92
CA LEU A 164 24.27 -0.79 -23.41
C LEU A 164 24.57 -0.72 -24.91
N SER A 165 23.89 0.18 -25.64
CA SER A 165 24.08 0.29 -27.09
C SER A 165 25.50 0.73 -27.45
N PRO A 166 26.12 0.17 -28.51
CA PRO A 166 27.45 0.58 -28.95
C PRO A 166 27.57 2.09 -29.26
N GLY A 167 26.45 2.71 -29.64
CA GLY A 167 26.37 4.14 -29.93
C GLY A 167 26.51 5.06 -28.70
N ALA A 168 26.22 4.56 -27.50
CA ALA A 168 26.28 5.35 -26.27
C ALA A 168 27.73 5.69 -25.84
N LYS A 169 28.72 4.90 -26.27
CA LYS A 169 30.16 5.10 -25.95
C LYS A 169 30.43 5.27 -24.44
N LEU A 170 29.72 4.52 -23.61
CA LEU A 170 29.87 4.54 -22.15
C LEU A 170 30.78 3.40 -21.67
N THR A 171 31.55 3.67 -20.62
CA THR A 171 32.29 2.64 -19.89
C THR A 171 31.36 1.83 -18.98
N GLU A 172 31.72 0.58 -18.65
CA GLU A 172 30.95 -0.25 -17.71
C GLU A 172 30.67 0.47 -16.38
N GLN A 173 31.66 1.22 -15.85
CA GLN A 173 31.48 1.98 -14.62
C GLN A 173 30.44 3.09 -14.74
N GLN A 174 30.37 3.76 -15.91
CA GLN A 174 29.35 4.77 -16.18
C GLN A 174 27.97 4.14 -16.31
N ILE A 175 27.87 2.98 -16.97
CA ILE A 175 26.60 2.24 -17.10
C ILE A 175 26.10 1.81 -15.72
N SER A 176 26.95 1.17 -14.91
CA SER A 176 26.60 0.80 -13.52
C SER A 176 26.16 2.01 -12.70
N GLN A 177 26.85 3.14 -12.81
CA GLN A 177 26.45 4.35 -12.09
C GLN A 177 25.07 4.87 -12.55
N CYS A 178 24.81 4.88 -13.86
CA CYS A 178 23.52 5.34 -14.39
C CYS A 178 22.35 4.44 -13.94
N VAL A 179 22.56 3.12 -13.90
CA VAL A 179 21.55 2.15 -13.40
C VAL A 179 21.31 2.36 -11.90
N LEU A 180 22.37 2.55 -11.13
CA LEU A 180 22.30 2.84 -9.70
C LEU A 180 21.50 4.12 -9.44
N GLU A 181 21.82 5.21 -10.14
CA GLU A 181 21.14 6.49 -9.98
C GLU A 181 19.65 6.40 -10.36
N MET A 182 19.31 5.65 -11.42
CA MET A 182 17.93 5.41 -11.80
C MET A 182 17.14 4.66 -10.71
N LEU A 183 17.72 3.59 -10.14
CA LEU A 183 17.10 2.83 -9.04
C LEU A 183 16.79 3.71 -7.83
N LEU A 184 17.77 4.53 -7.41
CA LEU A 184 17.61 5.43 -6.26
C LEU A 184 16.54 6.49 -6.53
N ALA A 185 16.60 7.14 -7.70
CA ALA A 185 15.73 8.25 -8.03
C ALA A 185 14.27 7.81 -8.21
N GLY A 186 14.03 6.72 -8.96
CA GLY A 186 12.69 6.24 -9.29
C GLY A 186 11.96 5.57 -8.13
N THR A 187 12.69 4.96 -7.19
CA THR A 187 12.07 4.17 -6.11
C THR A 187 11.72 5.02 -4.88
N ASP A 188 12.72 5.67 -4.27
CA ASP A 188 12.54 6.16 -2.90
C ASP A 188 11.86 7.54 -2.84
N THR A 189 12.10 8.42 -3.81
CA THR A 189 11.57 9.80 -3.75
C THR A 189 10.06 9.88 -4.03
N SER A 190 9.58 9.16 -5.05
CA SER A 190 8.15 9.07 -5.38
C SER A 190 7.36 8.39 -4.25
N SER A 191 7.89 7.29 -3.69
CA SER A 191 7.21 6.54 -2.62
C SER A 191 7.04 7.35 -1.34
N VAL A 192 8.07 8.08 -0.90
CA VAL A 192 7.97 8.97 0.27
C VAL A 192 7.00 10.15 0.00
N THR A 193 7.00 10.70 -1.21
CA THR A 193 6.07 11.79 -1.60
C THR A 193 4.61 11.31 -1.54
N MET A 194 4.35 10.12 -2.08
CA MET A 194 3.04 9.47 -2.01
C MET A 194 2.63 9.13 -0.58
N TYR A 195 3.56 8.67 0.26
CA TYR A 195 3.32 8.41 1.68
C TYR A 195 2.85 9.67 2.43
N TYR A 196 3.56 10.81 2.28
CA TYR A 196 3.10 12.07 2.88
C TYR A 196 1.77 12.54 2.31
N THR A 197 1.53 12.30 1.01
CA THR A 197 0.24 12.63 0.39
C THR A 197 -0.89 11.81 1.00
N LEU A 198 -0.70 10.51 1.27
CA LEU A 198 -1.73 9.69 1.93
C LEU A 198 -2.02 10.17 3.37
N LEU A 199 -1.00 10.56 4.13
CA LEU A 199 -1.19 11.16 5.46
C LEU A 199 -2.04 12.44 5.37
N LEU A 200 -1.69 13.35 4.46
CA LEU A 200 -2.44 14.59 4.23
C LEU A 200 -3.89 14.33 3.81
N LEU A 201 -4.12 13.39 2.91
CA LEU A 201 -5.47 13.02 2.46
C LEU A 201 -6.29 12.37 3.57
N SER A 202 -5.66 11.59 4.46
CA SER A 202 -6.33 10.97 5.60
C SER A 202 -6.89 12.00 6.59
N GLU A 203 -6.23 13.15 6.70
CA GLU A 203 -6.66 14.31 7.48
C GLU A 203 -7.65 15.23 6.72
N ASN A 204 -7.67 15.13 5.38
CA ASN A 204 -8.46 16.00 4.50
C ASN A 204 -9.39 15.17 3.57
N PRO A 205 -10.41 14.48 4.11
CA PRO A 205 -11.27 13.58 3.34
C PRO A 205 -12.08 14.28 2.24
N GLY A 206 -12.27 15.60 2.34
CA GLY A 206 -12.89 16.40 1.28
C GLY A 206 -12.02 16.49 0.03
N ASP A 207 -10.72 16.69 0.20
CA ASP A 207 -9.75 16.74 -0.88
C ASP A 207 -9.49 15.36 -1.47
N GLU A 208 -9.50 14.31 -0.64
CA GLU A 208 -9.43 12.92 -1.10
C GLU A 208 -10.56 12.60 -2.08
N LYS A 209 -11.82 12.95 -1.74
CA LYS A 209 -12.98 12.72 -2.62
C LYS A 209 -12.84 13.46 -3.95
N LYS A 210 -12.38 14.71 -3.93
CA LYS A 210 -12.16 15.50 -5.15
C LYS A 210 -11.04 14.91 -6.01
N MET A 211 -9.95 14.47 -5.40
CA MET A 211 -8.84 13.80 -6.11
C MET A 211 -9.29 12.48 -6.74
N ILE A 212 -10.04 11.65 -6.01
CA ILE A 212 -10.61 10.40 -6.55
C ILE A 212 -11.45 10.72 -7.78
N LYS A 213 -12.38 11.67 -7.67
CA LYS A 213 -13.23 12.08 -8.79
C LYS A 213 -12.41 12.54 -10.00
N ASP A 214 -11.43 13.41 -9.78
CA ASP A 214 -10.56 13.94 -10.84
C ASP A 214 -9.75 12.83 -11.54
N LEU A 215 -9.24 11.84 -10.78
CA LEU A 215 -8.50 10.71 -11.33
C LEU A 215 -9.41 9.72 -12.09
N THR A 216 -10.61 9.42 -11.58
CA THR A 216 -11.50 8.39 -12.14
C THR A 216 -12.37 8.89 -13.27
N GLU A 217 -12.68 10.19 -13.35
CA GLU A 217 -13.45 10.78 -14.45
C GLU A 217 -12.56 11.23 -15.61
N TYR A 218 -11.26 11.45 -15.38
CA TYR A 218 -10.35 11.83 -16.45
C TYR A 218 -10.21 10.71 -17.49
N ARG A 219 -10.38 11.08 -18.77
CA ARG A 219 -10.29 10.17 -19.93
C ARG A 219 -9.08 10.47 -20.83
N GLY A 220 -8.33 11.52 -20.52
CA GLY A 220 -7.13 11.90 -21.27
C GLY A 220 -5.89 11.12 -20.85
N ARG A 221 -4.75 11.47 -21.43
CA ARG A 221 -3.44 10.94 -21.04
C ARG A 221 -2.94 11.69 -19.80
N PHE A 222 -2.41 10.95 -18.84
CA PHE A 222 -1.73 11.55 -17.70
C PHE A 222 -0.47 12.26 -18.18
N ASN A 223 -0.25 13.45 -17.64
CA ASN A 223 0.96 14.24 -17.87
C ASN A 223 1.28 15.04 -16.60
N MET A 224 2.14 16.06 -16.67
CA MET A 224 2.47 16.87 -15.49
C MET A 224 1.27 17.61 -14.90
N THR A 225 0.40 18.16 -15.74
CA THR A 225 -0.65 19.10 -15.31
C THR A 225 -2.01 18.44 -15.15
N ALA A 226 -2.32 17.42 -15.95
CA ALA A 226 -3.62 16.77 -15.97
C ALA A 226 -3.55 15.34 -15.38
N PRO A 227 -4.50 14.91 -14.52
CA PRO A 227 -5.67 15.64 -14.03
C PRO A 227 -5.28 16.79 -13.07
N TYR A 228 -5.99 17.92 -13.17
CA TYR A 228 -5.56 19.19 -12.57
C TYR A 228 -5.63 19.19 -11.04
N TYR A 229 -6.67 18.58 -10.46
CA TYR A 229 -6.81 18.50 -9.01
C TYR A 229 -5.81 17.54 -8.40
N ALA A 230 -5.59 16.38 -9.02
CA ALA A 230 -4.58 15.43 -8.59
C ALA A 230 -3.17 16.06 -8.62
N THR A 231 -2.83 16.81 -9.68
CA THR A 231 -1.58 17.59 -9.73
C THR A 231 -1.51 18.61 -8.59
N ALA A 232 -2.60 19.33 -8.32
CA ALA A 232 -2.66 20.32 -7.25
C ALA A 232 -2.44 19.70 -5.87
N VAL A 233 -3.03 18.53 -5.62
CA VAL A 233 -2.82 17.74 -4.39
C VAL A 233 -1.34 17.36 -4.23
N PHE A 234 -0.73 16.75 -5.24
CA PHE A 234 0.70 16.40 -5.17
C PHE A 234 1.60 17.62 -5.00
N SER A 235 1.25 18.74 -5.65
CA SER A 235 2.00 20.01 -5.53
C SER A 235 1.94 20.56 -4.11
N GLU A 236 0.76 20.58 -3.49
CA GLU A 236 0.61 21.02 -2.11
C GLU A 236 1.28 20.07 -1.12
N SER A 237 1.22 18.75 -1.36
CA SER A 237 1.97 17.77 -0.56
C SER A 237 3.47 18.03 -0.61
N MET A 238 4.04 18.22 -1.81
CA MET A 238 5.47 18.52 -1.98
C MET A 238 5.85 19.89 -1.40
N ARG A 239 4.95 20.87 -1.38
CA ARG A 239 5.19 22.18 -0.75
C ARG A 239 5.32 22.05 0.77
N ILE A 240 4.43 21.28 1.40
CA ILE A 240 4.37 21.12 2.87
C ILE A 240 5.45 20.14 3.37
N LYS A 241 5.67 19.03 2.65
CA LYS A 241 6.70 18.02 2.97
C LYS A 241 7.56 17.70 1.74
N PRO A 242 8.51 18.57 1.39
CA PRO A 242 9.40 18.36 0.25
C PRO A 242 10.42 17.26 0.53
N VAL A 243 10.31 16.13 -0.16
CA VAL A 243 11.30 15.03 -0.08
C VAL A 243 12.69 15.49 -0.52
N GLY A 244 12.79 16.38 -1.51
CA GLY A 244 14.02 17.09 -1.86
C GLY A 244 13.99 18.52 -1.32
N PRO A 245 14.40 18.79 -0.06
CA PRO A 245 14.19 20.09 0.57
C PRO A 245 15.17 21.16 0.08
N VAL A 246 16.32 20.77 -0.47
CA VAL A 246 17.40 21.68 -0.89
C VAL A 246 17.96 21.31 -2.26
N ALA A 247 18.44 22.31 -3.00
CA ALA A 247 19.23 22.11 -4.21
C ALA A 247 20.66 22.62 -4.00
N LEU A 248 21.65 21.76 -4.22
CA LEU A 248 23.07 22.11 -4.17
C LEU A 248 23.54 22.62 -5.54
N ARG A 249 24.11 23.82 -5.57
CA ARG A 249 24.67 24.46 -6.76
C ARG A 249 26.11 24.89 -6.50
N ARG A 250 26.89 25.01 -7.56
CA ARG A 250 28.25 25.57 -7.52
C ARG A 250 28.36 26.61 -8.61
N ALA A 251 28.77 27.83 -8.24
CA ALA A 251 28.97 28.91 -9.19
C ALA A 251 30.00 28.50 -10.25
N ALA A 252 29.63 28.57 -11.52
CA ALA A 252 30.53 28.22 -12.62
C ALA A 252 31.55 29.33 -12.88
N GLU A 253 31.11 30.58 -12.69
CA GLU A 253 31.83 31.82 -12.99
C GLU A 253 31.55 32.82 -11.87
N ASP A 254 32.29 33.94 -11.86
CA ASP A 254 32.00 35.06 -10.97
C ASP A 254 30.69 35.72 -11.43
N ASP A 255 29.76 35.93 -10.51
CA ASP A 255 28.43 36.49 -10.81
C ASP A 255 27.86 37.25 -9.60
N LYS A 256 26.70 37.90 -9.79
CA LYS A 256 25.92 38.55 -8.72
C LYS A 256 24.59 37.83 -8.49
N LEU A 257 24.33 37.47 -7.24
CA LEU A 257 23.02 36.97 -6.79
C LEU A 257 22.33 38.04 -5.95
N GLY A 258 21.49 38.85 -6.59
CA GLY A 258 20.90 40.03 -5.95
C GLY A 258 21.99 41.02 -5.53
N PRO A 259 22.07 41.42 -4.24
CA PRO A 259 23.11 42.33 -3.76
C PRO A 259 24.46 41.65 -3.48
N TYR A 260 24.57 40.32 -3.61
CA TYR A 260 25.74 39.56 -3.20
C TYR A 260 26.63 39.19 -4.38
N ASP A 261 27.94 39.45 -4.28
CA ASP A 261 28.95 38.93 -5.20
C ASP A 261 29.26 37.46 -4.88
N ILE A 262 29.14 36.59 -5.90
CA ILE A 262 29.45 35.16 -5.79
C ILE A 262 30.63 34.84 -6.70
N LYS A 263 31.72 34.36 -6.10
CA LYS A 263 32.90 33.92 -6.85
C LYS A 263 32.73 32.54 -7.47
N ALA A 264 33.39 32.32 -8.60
CA ALA A 264 33.48 31.03 -9.26
C ALA A 264 33.94 29.95 -8.27
N GLY A 265 33.25 28.82 -8.27
CA GLY A 265 33.52 27.69 -7.39
C GLY A 265 32.84 27.74 -6.03
N THR A 266 32.18 28.84 -5.65
CA THR A 266 31.38 28.94 -4.43
C THR A 266 30.18 28.00 -4.46
N TRP A 267 29.96 27.27 -3.37
CA TRP A 267 28.77 26.43 -3.18
C TRP A 267 27.59 27.27 -2.71
N VAL A 268 26.42 27.01 -3.28
CA VAL A 268 25.15 27.66 -2.96
C VAL A 268 24.12 26.58 -2.64
N ILE A 269 23.47 26.68 -1.49
CA ILE A 269 22.37 25.80 -1.09
C ILE A 269 21.06 26.58 -1.23
N VAL A 270 20.23 26.18 -2.18
CA VAL A 270 18.90 26.75 -2.35
C VAL A 270 17.93 25.99 -1.45
N ASN A 271 17.48 26.62 -0.37
CA ASN A 271 16.57 26.00 0.59
C ASN A 271 15.11 26.14 0.13
N MET A 272 14.68 25.18 -0.70
CA MET A 272 13.35 25.16 -1.30
C MET A 272 12.27 25.00 -0.24
N ALA A 273 12.48 24.11 0.75
CA ALA A 273 11.55 23.90 1.85
C ALA A 273 11.23 25.20 2.61
N ARG A 274 12.25 26.03 2.86
CA ARG A 274 12.05 27.34 3.50
C ARG A 274 11.27 28.29 2.59
N ILE A 275 11.58 28.34 1.29
CA ILE A 275 10.88 29.18 0.32
C ILE A 275 9.40 28.78 0.23
N HIS A 276 9.12 27.48 0.20
CA HIS A 276 7.77 26.91 0.11
C HIS A 276 6.92 27.10 1.38
N GLY A 277 7.57 27.35 2.53
CA GLY A 277 6.93 27.64 3.81
C GLY A 277 6.80 29.14 4.16
N ARG A 278 7.24 30.05 3.29
CA ARG A 278 7.21 31.50 3.54
C ARG A 278 5.79 32.06 3.45
N GLU A 279 5.32 32.69 4.53
CA GLU A 279 4.00 33.31 4.61
C GLU A 279 3.79 34.47 3.62
N ASP A 280 4.88 35.17 3.26
CA ASP A 280 4.85 36.26 2.28
C ASP A 280 4.72 35.78 0.83
N LEU A 281 4.99 34.48 0.58
CA LEU A 281 4.84 33.84 -0.73
C LEU A 281 3.63 32.92 -0.81
N PHE A 282 3.28 32.26 0.30
CA PHE A 282 2.16 31.33 0.42
C PHE A 282 1.29 31.70 1.62
N ARG A 283 0.07 32.15 1.36
CA ARG A 283 -0.93 32.41 2.41
C ARG A 283 -1.27 31.12 3.17
N GLU A 284 -1.26 31.22 4.50
CA GLU A 284 -1.54 30.10 5.42
C GLU A 284 -0.69 28.85 5.07
N PRO A 285 0.65 28.96 5.08
CA PRO A 285 1.53 27.95 4.49
C PRO A 285 1.53 26.61 5.23
N LYS A 286 0.95 26.54 6.43
CA LYS A 286 0.77 25.29 7.19
C LYS A 286 -0.52 24.56 6.85
N LYS A 287 -1.49 25.23 6.22
CA LYS A 287 -2.76 24.64 5.83
C LYS A 287 -2.60 23.90 4.50
N PHE A 288 -3.04 22.64 4.47
CA PHE A 288 -3.17 21.87 3.24
C PHE A 288 -4.33 22.43 2.40
N ASP A 289 -3.99 23.13 1.33
CA ASP A 289 -4.96 23.71 0.40
C ASP A 289 -4.52 23.51 -1.06
N PRO A 290 -4.92 22.40 -1.70
CA PRO A 290 -4.64 22.17 -3.11
C PRO A 290 -5.17 23.28 -4.04
N ALA A 291 -6.25 23.98 -3.67
CA ALA A 291 -6.88 24.95 -4.55
C ALA A 291 -5.96 26.13 -4.91
N ARG A 292 -4.91 26.40 -4.12
CA ARG A 292 -3.90 27.43 -4.44
C ARG A 292 -3.16 27.15 -5.74
N PHE A 293 -3.00 25.88 -6.12
CA PHE A 293 -2.38 25.47 -7.38
C PHE A 293 -3.36 25.50 -8.57
N LEU A 294 -4.61 25.90 -8.36
CA LEU A 294 -5.62 26.02 -9.41
C LEU A 294 -5.92 27.48 -9.77
N MET A 295 -5.79 28.40 -8.81
CA MET A 295 -6.26 29.79 -8.94
C MET A 295 -5.16 30.81 -9.26
N ASP A 296 -3.91 30.58 -8.84
CA ASP A 296 -2.82 31.57 -8.93
C ASP A 296 -1.53 30.97 -9.53
N LEU A 297 -1.65 30.40 -10.73
CA LEU A 297 -0.58 29.64 -11.36
C LEU A 297 0.68 30.46 -11.64
N ASP A 298 0.56 31.73 -12.01
CA ASP A 298 1.71 32.53 -12.45
C ASP A 298 2.56 33.00 -11.27
N ASN A 299 1.96 33.43 -10.16
CA ASN A 299 2.71 33.72 -8.96
C ASN A 299 3.34 32.44 -8.39
N VAL A 300 2.57 31.35 -8.31
CA VAL A 300 3.04 30.07 -7.77
C VAL A 300 4.21 29.51 -8.58
N LYS A 301 4.17 29.53 -9.92
CA LYS A 301 5.27 29.02 -10.78
C LYS A 301 6.62 29.71 -10.52
N SER A 302 6.61 30.97 -10.10
CA SER A 302 7.84 31.73 -9.83
C SER A 302 8.51 31.35 -8.50
N VAL A 303 7.75 30.80 -7.55
CA VAL A 303 8.19 30.51 -6.18
C VAL A 303 8.09 29.04 -5.78
N PHE A 304 7.46 28.22 -6.62
CA PHE A 304 7.30 26.78 -6.43
C PHE A 304 8.04 25.99 -7.50
N PHE A 305 9.05 25.23 -7.09
CA PHE A 305 9.92 24.47 -7.97
C PHE A 305 10.40 23.19 -7.26
N PRO A 306 9.49 22.25 -6.93
CA PRO A 306 9.80 21.04 -6.16
C PRO A 306 10.79 20.12 -6.89
N PHE A 307 10.85 20.21 -8.21
CA PHE A 307 11.78 19.49 -9.08
C PHE A 307 12.99 20.34 -9.49
N GLY A 308 13.20 21.50 -8.86
CA GLY A 308 14.16 22.50 -9.31
C GLY A 308 13.75 23.15 -10.64
N THR A 309 14.65 23.97 -11.19
CA THR A 309 14.43 24.71 -12.44
C THR A 309 15.71 24.77 -13.29
N GLY A 310 15.56 25.08 -14.58
CA GLY A 310 16.64 25.25 -15.54
C GLY A 310 17.28 23.94 -16.03
N PRO A 311 18.49 23.98 -16.62
CA PRO A 311 19.15 22.83 -17.26
C PRO A 311 19.52 21.66 -16.33
N LYS A 312 19.30 21.84 -15.03
CA LYS A 312 19.57 20.86 -13.97
C LYS A 312 18.33 20.67 -13.09
N SER A 313 17.13 20.83 -13.67
CA SER A 313 15.86 20.36 -13.08
C SER A 313 15.81 18.84 -13.11
N CYS A 314 14.86 18.27 -12.35
CA CYS A 314 14.65 16.83 -12.33
C CYS A 314 14.21 16.33 -13.71
N VAL A 315 15.03 15.45 -14.28
CA VAL A 315 14.76 14.77 -15.55
C VAL A 315 13.54 13.84 -15.47
N GLY A 316 13.26 13.29 -14.28
CA GLY A 316 12.13 12.38 -14.02
C GLY A 316 10.81 13.08 -13.64
N SER A 317 10.75 14.41 -13.64
CA SER A 317 9.56 15.17 -13.17
C SER A 317 8.24 14.75 -13.84
N HIS A 318 8.26 14.57 -15.17
CA HIS A 318 7.08 14.14 -15.92
C HIS A 318 6.68 12.71 -15.57
N MET A 319 7.67 11.82 -15.50
CA MET A 319 7.47 10.42 -15.13
C MET A 319 6.87 10.30 -13.73
N ALA A 320 7.45 10.99 -12.74
CA ALA A 320 7.00 10.96 -11.36
C ALA A 320 5.54 11.42 -11.23
N HIS A 321 5.14 12.49 -11.92
CA HIS A 321 3.75 12.93 -11.91
C HIS A 321 2.80 11.88 -12.52
N VAL A 322 3.17 11.27 -13.63
CA VAL A 322 2.35 10.23 -14.29
C VAL A 322 2.26 8.98 -13.42
N GLU A 323 3.39 8.50 -12.89
CA GLU A 323 3.49 7.36 -11.99
C GLU A 323 2.61 7.56 -10.75
N MET A 324 2.79 8.65 -10.00
CA MET A 324 2.02 8.90 -8.78
C MET A 324 0.51 8.97 -9.05
N LYS A 325 0.10 9.59 -10.17
CA LYS A 325 -1.32 9.66 -10.57
C LYS A 325 -1.89 8.30 -10.93
N ALA A 326 -1.15 7.48 -11.68
CA ALA A 326 -1.55 6.12 -12.04
C ALA A 326 -1.71 5.23 -10.81
N ILE A 327 -0.73 5.24 -9.90
CA ILE A 327 -0.80 4.51 -8.64
C ILE A 327 -2.01 4.95 -7.82
N PHE A 328 -2.25 6.26 -7.68
CA PHE A 328 -3.36 6.77 -6.88
C PHE A 328 -4.72 6.55 -7.55
N LYS A 329 -4.80 6.55 -8.89
CA LYS A 329 -6.00 6.21 -9.64
C LYS A 329 -6.41 4.76 -9.38
N THR A 330 -5.46 3.85 -9.18
CA THR A 330 -5.75 2.45 -8.85
C THR A 330 -6.04 2.27 -7.35
N LEU A 331 -5.26 2.90 -6.47
CA LEU A 331 -5.39 2.72 -5.02
C LEU A 331 -6.62 3.42 -4.42
N LEU A 332 -6.77 4.72 -4.65
CA LEU A 332 -7.72 5.53 -3.89
C LEU A 332 -9.18 5.18 -4.14
N PRO A 333 -9.65 4.81 -5.35
CA PRO A 333 -11.04 4.41 -5.53
C PRO A 333 -11.38 3.10 -4.82
N ARG A 334 -10.41 2.20 -4.66
CA ARG A 334 -10.60 0.87 -4.09
C ARG A 334 -10.40 0.84 -2.60
N PHE A 335 -9.51 1.67 -2.05
CA PHE A 335 -9.11 1.63 -0.65
C PHE A 335 -9.11 2.99 0.03
N ARG A 336 -9.38 2.96 1.33
CA ARG A 336 -9.21 4.05 2.27
C ARG A 336 -8.03 3.74 3.18
N PHE A 337 -7.14 4.72 3.31
CA PHE A 337 -5.95 4.68 4.14
C PHE A 337 -6.20 5.52 5.40
N LYS A 338 -5.95 4.94 6.57
CA LYS A 338 -6.05 5.64 7.86
C LYS A 338 -4.83 5.29 8.71
N PRO A 339 -4.16 6.25 9.36
CA PRO A 339 -3.11 5.94 10.32
C PRO A 339 -3.59 4.98 11.41
N HIS A 340 -2.73 4.04 11.84
CA HIS A 340 -3.11 3.02 12.83
C HIS A 340 -3.47 3.64 14.19
N ASN A 341 -2.72 4.64 14.61
CA ASN A 341 -3.02 5.39 15.83
C ASN A 341 -3.83 6.65 15.51
N VAL A 342 -4.85 6.91 16.33
CA VAL A 342 -5.74 8.09 16.22
C VAL A 342 -4.96 9.42 16.34
N HIS A 343 -3.75 9.37 16.88
CA HIS A 343 -2.82 10.50 17.05
C HIS A 343 -1.62 10.45 16.09
N SER A 344 -1.67 9.72 14.98
CA SER A 344 -0.59 9.72 13.98
C SER A 344 -0.94 10.64 12.83
N THR A 345 -0.78 11.95 13.05
CA THR A 345 -0.90 12.98 12.00
C THR A 345 0.41 13.17 11.26
N LEU A 346 0.38 13.93 10.16
CA LEU A 346 1.58 14.41 9.48
C LEU A 346 2.49 15.24 10.42
N ALA A 347 1.91 15.91 11.42
CA ALA A 347 2.65 16.67 12.42
C ALA A 347 3.40 15.76 13.41
N ASP A 348 2.83 14.58 13.70
CA ASP A 348 3.41 13.58 14.60
C ASP A 348 4.46 12.71 13.89
N THR A 349 4.51 12.76 12.55
CA THR A 349 5.53 12.05 11.77
C THR A 349 6.88 12.72 11.96
N GLU A 350 7.73 12.10 12.78
CA GLU A 350 9.13 12.48 12.89
C GLU A 350 9.82 12.33 11.53
N THR A 351 10.54 13.37 11.12
CA THR A 351 11.21 13.41 9.83
C THR A 351 12.68 13.74 10.02
N ARG A 352 13.53 12.98 9.34
CA ARG A 352 14.95 13.30 9.23
C ARG A 352 15.14 14.32 8.13
N TRP A 353 15.83 15.40 8.45
CA TRP A 353 16.13 16.50 7.53
C TRP A 353 17.63 16.46 7.18
N ASP A 354 17.97 15.81 6.08
CA ASP A 354 19.31 15.87 5.50
C ASP A 354 19.19 16.08 3.97
N ILE A 355 19.98 15.37 3.14
CA ILE A 355 19.90 15.43 1.66
C ILE A 355 18.47 15.26 1.15
N ALA A 356 17.72 14.35 1.77
CA ALA A 356 16.29 14.14 1.52
C ALA A 356 15.52 14.19 2.84
N GLN A 357 14.27 14.67 2.80
CA GLN A 357 13.35 14.59 3.92
C GLN A 357 12.63 13.24 3.89
N GLN A 358 12.87 12.42 4.92
CA GLN A 358 12.25 11.10 5.05
C GLN A 358 11.66 10.90 6.44
N PRO A 359 10.59 10.10 6.59
CA PRO A 359 10.12 9.71 7.91
C PRO A 359 11.19 8.86 8.60
N THR A 360 11.37 9.06 9.91
CA THR A 360 12.32 8.25 10.71
C THR A 360 11.81 6.83 10.89
N GLU A 361 10.49 6.67 11.01
CA GLU A 361 9.78 5.40 11.07
C GLU A 361 8.56 5.45 10.15
N SER A 362 8.26 4.32 9.47
CA SER A 362 7.04 4.18 8.71
C SER A 362 5.85 4.02 9.65
N THR A 363 4.86 4.92 9.55
CA THR A 363 3.60 4.75 10.27
C THR A 363 2.80 3.63 9.62
N MET A 364 2.43 2.62 10.42
CA MET A 364 1.47 1.61 9.99
C MET A 364 0.12 2.28 9.69
N MET A 365 -0.48 1.95 8.56
CA MET A 365 -1.83 2.41 8.21
C MET A 365 -2.79 1.24 8.06
N TRP A 366 -4.02 1.47 8.50
CA TRP A 366 -5.17 0.65 8.14
C TRP A 366 -5.59 0.94 6.70
N VAL A 367 -5.71 -0.11 5.90
CA VAL A 367 -6.17 -0.10 4.52
C VAL A 367 -7.49 -0.88 4.46
N THR A 368 -8.56 -0.18 4.11
CA THR A 368 -9.93 -0.70 4.12
C THR A 368 -10.57 -0.53 2.73
N PRO A 369 -11.29 -1.53 2.19
CA PRO A 369 -12.00 -1.37 0.92
C PRO A 369 -13.04 -0.23 0.95
N ARG A 370 -13.22 0.50 -0.15
CA ARG A 370 -14.23 1.58 -0.26
C ARG A 370 -15.58 1.12 -0.79
N ASP A 371 -15.57 0.32 -1.85
CA ASP A 371 -16.80 -0.28 -2.34
C ASP A 371 -17.03 -1.58 -1.59
N LEU A 372 -18.10 -1.58 -0.81
CA LEU A 372 -18.57 -2.70 -0.04
C LEU A 372 -19.94 -3.03 -0.62
N SER A 373 -19.95 -3.52 -1.86
CA SER A 373 -21.16 -4.08 -2.49
C SER A 373 -21.80 -5.09 -1.55
N ILE A 374 -20.97 -5.86 -0.87
CA ILE A 374 -21.28 -6.67 0.30
C ILE A 374 -21.41 -5.76 1.54
N ARG A 375 -22.58 -5.73 2.17
CA ARG A 375 -22.88 -5.00 3.41
C ARG A 375 -23.14 -5.91 4.61
N HIS A 376 -23.33 -7.20 4.39
CA HIS A 376 -23.71 -8.13 5.45
C HIS A 376 -22.87 -9.40 5.33
N VAL A 377 -21.86 -9.55 6.20
CA VAL A 377 -21.02 -10.76 6.23
C VAL A 377 -21.53 -11.70 7.30
N LEU A 378 -21.95 -12.89 6.90
CA LEU A 378 -22.57 -13.88 7.76
C LEU A 378 -21.65 -15.09 7.86
N PHE A 379 -21.03 -15.28 9.03
CA PHE A 379 -20.23 -16.46 9.29
C PHE A 379 -21.12 -17.64 9.67
N THR A 380 -20.79 -18.82 9.17
CA THR A 380 -21.45 -20.07 9.56
C THR A 380 -20.45 -21.21 9.61
N GLY A 381 -20.82 -22.31 10.25
CA GLY A 381 -20.01 -23.51 10.36
C GLY A 381 -19.96 -24.07 11.79
N PRO A 382 -19.20 -25.15 12.02
CA PRO A 382 -19.18 -25.83 13.31
C PRO A 382 -18.59 -24.97 14.45
N GLN A 383 -18.78 -25.42 15.68
CA GLN A 383 -18.21 -24.77 16.86
C GLN A 383 -16.67 -24.82 16.86
N SER A 384 -16.05 -23.91 17.61
CA SER A 384 -14.60 -23.80 17.81
C SER A 384 -13.77 -23.54 16.54
N VAL A 385 -14.39 -22.93 15.52
CA VAL A 385 -13.70 -22.43 14.33
C VAL A 385 -13.37 -20.93 14.41
N GLY A 386 -13.42 -20.29 15.58
CA GLY A 386 -12.99 -18.88 15.75
C GLY A 386 -13.91 -17.82 15.14
N LYS A 387 -15.20 -18.11 14.91
CA LYS A 387 -16.16 -17.20 14.27
C LYS A 387 -16.30 -15.86 15.01
N THR A 388 -16.53 -15.90 16.32
CA THR A 388 -16.71 -14.69 17.14
C THR A 388 -15.45 -13.82 17.15
N THR A 389 -14.26 -14.43 17.24
CA THR A 389 -12.99 -13.68 17.18
C THR A 389 -12.80 -13.03 15.80
N LEU A 390 -13.11 -13.75 14.72
CA LEU A 390 -13.05 -13.21 13.36
C LEU A 390 -14.06 -12.05 13.17
N CYS A 391 -15.28 -12.22 13.70
CA CYS A 391 -16.32 -11.20 13.70
C CYS A 391 -15.84 -9.93 14.42
N ASN A 392 -15.27 -10.04 15.62
CA ASN A 392 -14.71 -8.91 16.37
C ASN A 392 -13.59 -8.17 15.61
N MET A 393 -12.69 -8.91 14.96
CA MET A 393 -11.62 -8.30 14.18
C MET A 393 -12.18 -7.50 13.00
N LEU A 394 -13.08 -8.11 12.22
CA LEU A 394 -13.70 -7.44 11.07
C LEU A 394 -14.57 -6.27 11.48
N GLN A 395 -15.29 -6.37 12.61
CA GLN A 395 -16.06 -5.27 13.17
C GLN A 395 -15.18 -4.04 13.41
N SER A 396 -14.01 -4.24 14.03
CA SER A 396 -13.03 -3.17 14.28
C SER A 396 -12.49 -2.58 12.98
N ILE A 397 -12.02 -3.44 12.07
CA ILE A 397 -11.40 -3.04 10.80
C ILE A 397 -12.38 -2.25 9.92
N LEU A 398 -13.60 -2.75 9.79
CA LEU A 398 -14.62 -2.18 8.91
C LEU A 398 -15.45 -1.09 9.59
N SER A 399 -15.24 -0.89 10.90
CA SER A 399 -16.01 0.06 11.73
C SER A 399 -17.52 -0.12 11.54
N CYS A 400 -18.00 -1.36 11.68
CA CYS A 400 -19.38 -1.75 11.40
C CYS A 400 -20.09 -2.32 12.65
N SER A 401 -21.39 -2.58 12.55
CA SER A 401 -22.15 -3.25 13.62
C SER A 401 -21.80 -4.75 13.67
N ALA A 402 -22.02 -5.40 14.82
CA ALA A 402 -21.85 -6.85 14.93
C ALA A 402 -23.05 -7.53 15.57
N ILE A 403 -23.43 -8.70 15.04
CA ILE A 403 -24.40 -9.62 15.64
C ILE A 403 -23.62 -10.80 16.20
N GLN A 404 -23.68 -10.99 17.50
CA GLN A 404 -22.89 -12.01 18.20
C GLN A 404 -23.71 -12.69 19.30
N GLU A 405 -23.34 -13.93 19.61
CA GLU A 405 -23.79 -14.64 20.82
C GLU A 405 -25.31 -14.81 20.99
N VAL A 406 -26.12 -14.71 19.91
CA VAL A 406 -27.59 -14.79 19.97
C VAL A 406 -28.11 -16.02 20.75
N ALA A 407 -27.45 -17.18 20.62
CA ALA A 407 -27.82 -18.36 21.40
C ALA A 407 -27.69 -18.17 22.92
N ARG A 408 -26.66 -17.45 23.39
CA ARG A 408 -26.44 -17.20 24.82
C ARG A 408 -27.48 -16.25 25.41
N GLU A 409 -28.06 -15.36 24.60
CA GLU A 409 -29.17 -14.51 25.01
C GLU A 409 -30.48 -15.32 25.14
N VAL A 410 -30.71 -16.28 24.23
CA VAL A 410 -31.96 -17.06 24.18
C VAL A 410 -32.00 -18.19 25.22
N MET A 411 -30.86 -18.84 25.51
CA MET A 411 -30.81 -19.99 26.42
C MET A 411 -31.36 -19.71 27.85
N PRO A 412 -31.00 -18.60 28.52
CA PRO A 412 -31.57 -18.26 29.83
C PRO A 412 -33.07 -18.01 29.79
N VAL A 413 -33.58 -17.40 28.72
CA VAL A 413 -35.01 -17.09 28.56
C VAL A 413 -35.85 -18.38 28.48
N LEU A 414 -35.32 -19.41 27.84
CA LEU A 414 -36.00 -20.71 27.72
C LEU A 414 -35.69 -21.69 28.85
N ASN A 415 -34.79 -21.32 29.78
CA ASN A 415 -34.28 -22.20 30.84
C ASN A 415 -33.73 -23.54 30.30
N VAL A 416 -33.04 -23.49 29.16
CA VAL A 416 -32.44 -24.66 28.48
C VAL A 416 -30.92 -24.64 28.68
N ASN A 417 -30.35 -25.76 29.13
CA ASN A 417 -28.91 -25.93 29.29
C ASN A 417 -28.32 -26.89 28.23
N ARG A 418 -26.99 -27.05 28.22
CA ARG A 418 -26.27 -27.90 27.27
C ARG A 418 -26.76 -29.36 27.25
N ASN A 419 -27.05 -29.94 28.41
CA ASN A 419 -27.48 -31.33 28.50
C ASN A 419 -28.86 -31.53 27.88
N ASP A 420 -29.74 -30.54 27.99
CA ASP A 420 -31.07 -30.58 27.39
C ASP A 420 -30.98 -30.54 25.86
N ILE A 421 -30.00 -29.83 25.29
CA ILE A 421 -29.79 -29.79 23.83
C ILE A 421 -29.48 -31.17 23.25
N ILE A 422 -28.72 -31.99 23.99
CA ILE A 422 -28.25 -33.30 23.53
C ILE A 422 -29.28 -34.39 23.87
N ASN A 423 -29.91 -34.30 25.04
CA ASN A 423 -30.73 -35.39 25.58
C ASN A 423 -32.25 -35.16 25.46
N ASP A 424 -32.71 -33.95 25.18
CA ASP A 424 -34.12 -33.60 25.00
C ASP A 424 -34.37 -32.97 23.61
N PRO A 425 -34.80 -33.79 22.62
CA PRO A 425 -35.11 -33.30 21.28
C PRO A 425 -36.17 -32.19 21.24
N ALA A 426 -37.12 -32.17 22.19
CA ALA A 426 -38.17 -31.15 22.23
C ALA A 426 -37.65 -29.81 22.78
N ALA A 427 -36.81 -29.85 23.82
CA ALA A 427 -36.11 -28.65 24.30
C ALA A 427 -35.15 -28.11 23.24
N SER A 428 -34.39 -28.99 22.59
CA SER A 428 -33.45 -28.64 21.51
C SER A 428 -34.17 -28.01 20.31
N GLY A 429 -35.28 -28.59 19.85
CA GLY A 429 -36.10 -28.02 18.76
C GLY A 429 -36.65 -26.63 19.09
N ARG A 430 -37.21 -26.43 20.28
CA ARG A 430 -37.68 -25.11 20.74
C ARG A 430 -36.56 -24.08 20.82
N LEU A 431 -35.38 -24.48 21.28
CA LEU A 431 -34.21 -23.61 21.32
C LEU A 431 -33.79 -23.18 19.92
N GLN A 432 -33.68 -24.10 18.95
CA GLN A 432 -33.28 -23.74 17.58
C GLN A 432 -34.30 -22.81 16.92
N GLN A 433 -35.60 -23.03 17.17
CA GLN A 433 -36.65 -22.13 16.69
C GLN A 433 -36.50 -20.71 17.24
N ALA A 434 -36.30 -20.58 18.56
CA ALA A 434 -36.12 -19.28 19.19
C ALA A 434 -34.82 -18.58 18.75
N ILE A 435 -33.74 -19.34 18.55
CA ILE A 435 -32.49 -18.80 18.01
C ILE A 435 -32.71 -18.26 16.59
N LEU A 436 -33.41 -19.01 15.74
CA LEU A 436 -33.68 -18.59 14.36
C LEU A 436 -34.48 -17.28 14.33
N GLN A 437 -35.52 -17.16 15.16
CA GLN A 437 -36.33 -15.94 15.27
C GLN A 437 -35.53 -14.75 15.80
N ALA A 438 -34.73 -14.95 16.86
CA ALA A 438 -33.87 -13.90 17.39
C ALA A 438 -32.83 -13.44 16.37
N GLN A 439 -32.25 -14.38 15.61
CA GLN A 439 -31.29 -14.07 14.54
C GLN A 439 -31.95 -13.25 13.43
N GLN A 440 -33.14 -13.65 12.95
CA GLN A 440 -33.89 -12.92 11.94
C GLN A 440 -34.21 -11.48 12.38
N ALA A 441 -34.62 -11.31 13.64
CA ALA A 441 -34.96 -10.00 14.18
C ALA A 441 -33.75 -9.05 14.20
N ARG A 442 -32.59 -9.53 14.67
CA ARG A 442 -31.34 -8.73 14.70
C ARG A 442 -30.83 -8.37 13.31
N GLU A 443 -30.88 -9.33 12.39
CA GLU A 443 -30.48 -9.08 11.00
C GLU A 443 -31.42 -8.08 10.31
N SER A 444 -32.71 -8.08 10.65
CA SER A 444 -33.69 -7.13 10.13
C SER A 444 -33.51 -5.74 10.74
N GLU A 445 -33.19 -5.62 12.04
CA GLU A 445 -32.90 -4.35 12.71
C GLU A 445 -31.71 -3.62 12.08
N LEU A 446 -30.71 -4.38 11.60
CA LEU A 446 -29.48 -3.86 11.03
C LEU A 446 -29.45 -3.87 9.50
N SER A 447 -30.56 -4.15 8.82
CA SER A 447 -30.62 -4.35 7.35
C SER A 447 -30.11 -3.15 6.54
N GLU A 448 -30.29 -1.92 7.05
CA GLU A 448 -29.83 -0.69 6.40
C GLU A 448 -28.38 -0.31 6.76
N THR A 449 -27.75 -1.06 7.67
CA THR A 449 -26.40 -0.79 8.17
C THR A 449 -25.42 -1.90 7.79
N PHE A 450 -24.12 -1.57 7.66
CA PHE A 450 -23.11 -2.62 7.54
C PHE A 450 -23.04 -3.37 8.87
N TYR A 451 -23.29 -4.68 8.86
CA TYR A 451 -22.95 -5.56 9.97
C TYR A 451 -22.17 -6.82 9.57
N VAL A 452 -21.46 -7.36 10.56
CA VAL A 452 -20.87 -8.70 10.53
C VAL A 452 -21.56 -9.59 11.56
N SER A 453 -21.82 -10.86 11.24
CA SER A 453 -22.52 -11.79 12.14
C SER A 453 -21.69 -13.05 12.37
N ASP A 454 -21.52 -13.47 13.62
CA ASP A 454 -20.74 -14.68 13.97
C ASP A 454 -21.50 -16.00 13.73
N ARG A 455 -22.74 -15.89 13.26
CA ARG A 455 -23.69 -16.95 12.91
C ARG A 455 -24.68 -16.47 11.84
N CYS A 456 -25.45 -17.39 11.28
CA CYS A 456 -26.59 -17.07 10.43
C CYS A 456 -27.76 -18.05 10.65
N GLY A 457 -28.85 -17.88 9.91
CA GLY A 457 -30.02 -18.76 9.99
C GLY A 457 -29.75 -20.23 9.64
N VAL A 458 -28.62 -20.56 9.00
CA VAL A 458 -28.23 -21.94 8.68
C VAL A 458 -27.87 -22.72 9.94
N ASP A 459 -27.22 -22.08 10.92
CA ASP A 459 -26.73 -22.76 12.11
C ASP A 459 -27.85 -23.47 12.89
N PRO A 460 -29.00 -22.83 13.20
CA PRO A 460 -30.13 -23.49 13.87
C PRO A 460 -30.72 -24.67 13.09
N ILE A 461 -30.76 -24.60 11.75
CA ILE A 461 -31.27 -25.70 10.91
C ILE A 461 -30.38 -26.93 11.04
N VAL A 462 -29.06 -26.75 10.91
CA VAL A 462 -28.09 -27.85 11.06
C VAL A 462 -28.18 -28.48 12.44
N TYR A 463 -28.24 -27.66 13.50
CA TYR A 463 -28.37 -28.15 14.86
C TYR A 463 -29.70 -28.87 15.10
N CYS A 464 -30.80 -28.39 14.51
CA CYS A 464 -32.10 -29.05 14.61
C CYS A 464 -32.08 -30.42 13.92
N ARG A 465 -31.49 -30.52 12.72
CA ARG A 465 -31.30 -31.81 12.03
C ARG A 465 -30.49 -32.80 12.88
N GLN A 466 -29.46 -32.31 13.57
CA GLN A 466 -28.55 -33.16 14.33
C GLN A 466 -29.12 -33.63 15.67
N PHE A 467 -29.83 -32.77 16.40
CA PHE A 467 -30.23 -33.04 17.79
C PHE A 467 -31.76 -33.09 18.01
N ALA A 468 -32.55 -32.71 17.01
CA ALA A 468 -34.00 -32.61 17.10
C ALA A 468 -34.66 -32.91 15.74
N GLU A 469 -34.25 -34.01 15.09
CA GLU A 469 -34.64 -34.35 13.70
C GLU A 469 -36.15 -34.28 13.46
N ALA A 470 -36.96 -34.77 14.42
CA ALA A 470 -38.43 -34.73 14.36
C ALA A 470 -39.02 -33.31 14.23
N TYR A 471 -38.27 -32.27 14.63
CA TYR A 471 -38.67 -30.87 14.57
C TYR A 471 -38.05 -30.12 13.38
N ALA A 472 -37.07 -30.70 12.69
CA ALA A 472 -36.35 -30.05 11.60
C ALA A 472 -37.29 -29.65 10.45
N GLY A 473 -38.22 -30.52 10.05
CA GLY A 473 -39.19 -30.22 8.99
C GLY A 473 -40.11 -29.03 9.32
N ALA A 474 -40.51 -28.88 10.59
CA ALA A 474 -41.33 -27.74 11.02
C ALA A 474 -40.52 -26.43 11.04
N LEU A 475 -39.24 -26.50 11.45
CA LEU A 475 -38.35 -25.34 11.46
C LEU A 475 -37.99 -24.88 10.04
N GLU A 476 -37.71 -25.83 9.15
CA GLU A 476 -37.45 -25.59 7.73
C GLU A 476 -38.70 -25.13 6.96
N GLY A 477 -39.90 -25.50 7.42
CA GLY A 477 -41.16 -24.98 6.89
C GLY A 477 -41.57 -23.62 7.47
N SER A 478 -40.80 -23.07 8.42
CA SER A 478 -41.19 -21.82 9.10
C SER A 478 -41.02 -20.61 8.18
N GLN A 479 -41.96 -19.66 8.28
CA GLN A 479 -41.89 -18.40 7.54
C GLN A 479 -40.57 -17.66 7.81
N THR A 480 -40.10 -17.65 9.06
CA THR A 480 -38.81 -17.06 9.45
C THR A 480 -37.64 -17.62 8.63
N TRP A 481 -37.57 -18.94 8.45
CA TRP A 481 -36.50 -19.55 7.67
C TRP A 481 -36.59 -19.18 6.20
N LEU A 482 -37.78 -19.27 5.61
CA LEU A 482 -37.99 -18.99 4.19
C LEU A 482 -37.60 -17.56 3.82
N GLU A 483 -37.96 -16.57 4.64
CA GLU A 483 -37.57 -15.16 4.47
C GLU A 483 -36.04 -14.99 4.54
N MET A 484 -35.37 -15.67 5.48
CA MET A 484 -33.91 -15.62 5.59
C MET A 484 -33.23 -16.27 4.38
N VAL A 485 -33.74 -17.40 3.89
CA VAL A 485 -33.23 -18.06 2.67
C VAL A 485 -33.36 -17.15 1.46
N GLU A 486 -34.52 -16.53 1.25
CA GLU A 486 -34.74 -15.62 0.12
C GLU A 486 -33.71 -14.49 0.13
N ARG A 487 -33.50 -13.85 1.28
CA ARG A 487 -32.49 -12.81 1.44
C ARG A 487 -31.07 -13.34 1.19
N TYR A 488 -30.70 -14.48 1.77
CA TYR A 488 -29.36 -15.05 1.59
C TYR A 488 -29.06 -15.45 0.14
N ARG A 489 -30.09 -15.76 -0.66
CA ARG A 489 -29.96 -16.15 -2.06
C ARG A 489 -29.86 -14.98 -3.01
N PHE A 490 -30.68 -13.95 -2.79
CA PHE A 490 -30.96 -12.94 -3.81
C PHE A 490 -30.47 -11.54 -3.44
N ASP A 491 -30.17 -11.27 -2.17
CA ASP A 491 -29.57 -9.99 -1.79
C ASP A 491 -28.07 -10.00 -2.05
N GLU A 492 -27.64 -9.26 -3.09
CA GLU A 492 -26.23 -9.14 -3.47
C GLU A 492 -25.35 -8.51 -2.39
N LYS A 493 -25.96 -7.84 -1.40
CA LYS A 493 -25.27 -7.27 -0.24
C LYS A 493 -24.88 -8.33 0.79
N VAL A 494 -25.44 -9.55 0.71
CA VAL A 494 -25.18 -10.62 1.66
C VAL A 494 -24.05 -11.51 1.17
N LEU A 495 -23.08 -11.75 2.05
CA LEU A 495 -22.02 -12.72 1.86
C LEU A 495 -22.08 -13.77 2.97
N VAL A 496 -22.39 -15.02 2.60
CA VAL A 496 -22.31 -16.15 3.51
C VAL A 496 -20.92 -16.77 3.44
N VAL A 497 -20.24 -16.87 4.58
CA VAL A 497 -18.90 -17.46 4.69
C VAL A 497 -18.94 -18.69 5.58
N LEU A 498 -18.77 -19.86 4.98
CA LEU A 498 -18.63 -21.12 5.69
C LEU A 498 -17.18 -21.30 6.14
N ILE A 499 -16.95 -21.32 7.45
CA ILE A 499 -15.61 -21.55 8.01
C ILE A 499 -15.42 -23.04 8.22
N SER A 500 -14.52 -23.65 7.43
CA SER A 500 -14.20 -25.05 7.61
C SER A 500 -13.43 -25.29 8.92
N PRO A 501 -13.76 -26.36 9.66
CA PRO A 501 -12.97 -26.82 10.79
C PRO A 501 -11.57 -27.19 10.29
N MET A 502 -10.54 -26.75 11.02
CA MET A 502 -9.14 -27.01 10.70
C MET A 502 -8.47 -27.56 11.95
N PRO A 503 -7.64 -28.62 11.85
CA PRO A 503 -6.96 -29.18 13.02
C PRO A 503 -6.02 -28.14 13.65
N THR A 504 -6.44 -27.55 14.76
CA THR A 504 -5.64 -26.64 15.58
C THR A 504 -5.59 -27.17 17.01
N LYS A 505 -4.61 -26.74 17.81
CA LYS A 505 -4.43 -27.16 19.22
C LYS A 505 -5.62 -26.85 20.14
N THR A 506 -6.60 -26.08 19.68
CA THR A 506 -7.67 -25.47 20.46
C THR A 506 -9.05 -26.03 20.11
N LEU A 507 -9.25 -27.33 20.30
CA LEU A 507 -10.57 -27.86 20.66
C LEU A 507 -10.69 -27.72 22.18
N VAL A 508 -11.01 -26.51 22.66
CA VAL A 508 -11.23 -26.27 24.10
C VAL A 508 -12.74 -26.33 24.34
N ASP A 509 -13.17 -27.29 25.16
CA ASP A 509 -14.54 -27.32 25.68
C ASP A 509 -14.70 -26.16 26.67
N ASP A 510 -15.54 -25.18 26.32
CA ASP A 510 -15.82 -24.00 27.14
C ASP A 510 -17.02 -24.19 28.10
N GLY A 511 -17.53 -25.43 28.20
CA GLY A 511 -18.64 -25.78 29.09
C GLY A 511 -20.03 -25.39 28.55
N VAL A 512 -20.10 -24.57 27.51
CA VAL A 512 -21.36 -24.02 26.97
C VAL A 512 -21.77 -24.74 25.67
N ARG A 513 -20.81 -25.28 24.93
CA ARG A 513 -20.96 -25.76 23.55
C ARG A 513 -20.97 -27.29 23.44
N ALA A 514 -21.89 -27.85 22.64
CA ALA A 514 -21.89 -29.28 22.33
C ALA A 514 -20.73 -29.65 21.37
N MET A 515 -19.61 -30.07 21.94
CA MET A 515 -18.39 -30.41 21.19
C MET A 515 -18.45 -31.83 20.58
N PRO A 516 -17.92 -32.04 19.36
CA PRO A 516 -17.74 -33.37 18.78
C PRO A 516 -16.77 -34.22 19.61
N THR A 517 -16.93 -35.55 19.59
CA THR A 517 -16.13 -36.48 20.40
C THR A 517 -14.72 -36.71 19.84
N GLY A 518 -14.40 -36.20 18.64
CA GLY A 518 -13.07 -36.27 18.04
C GLY A 518 -12.88 -35.40 16.80
N VAL A 519 -11.62 -35.24 16.35
CA VAL A 519 -11.25 -34.39 15.20
C VAL A 519 -11.90 -34.87 13.89
N ALA A 520 -12.01 -36.18 13.67
CA ALA A 520 -12.66 -36.73 12.47
C ALA A 520 -14.15 -36.34 12.40
N GLN A 521 -14.89 -36.54 13.50
CA GLN A 521 -16.30 -36.15 13.59
C GLN A 521 -16.49 -34.63 13.47
N TRP A 522 -15.57 -33.84 14.02
CA TRP A 522 -15.59 -32.38 13.86
C TRP A 522 -15.36 -31.95 12.42
N LEU A 523 -14.42 -32.57 11.71
CA LEU A 523 -14.18 -32.31 10.30
C LEU A 523 -15.40 -32.68 9.43
N GLU A 524 -16.02 -33.83 9.70
CA GLU A 524 -17.22 -34.29 9.00
C GLU A 524 -18.46 -33.43 9.31
N SER A 525 -18.53 -32.82 10.50
CA SER A 525 -19.68 -31.98 10.88
C SER A 525 -19.91 -30.80 9.93
N ALA A 526 -18.87 -30.30 9.27
CA ALA A 526 -18.98 -29.22 8.30
C ALA A 526 -19.81 -29.58 7.05
N ASN A 527 -20.00 -30.88 6.77
CA ASN A 527 -20.85 -31.33 5.68
C ASN A 527 -22.31 -30.95 5.90
N GLY A 528 -22.81 -30.98 7.15
CA GLY A 528 -24.19 -30.60 7.45
C GLY A 528 -24.51 -29.14 7.06
N TRP A 529 -23.55 -28.23 7.21
CA TRP A 529 -23.71 -26.84 6.74
C TRP A 529 -23.71 -26.75 5.22
N LYS A 530 -22.84 -27.48 4.54
CA LYS A 530 -22.83 -27.52 3.06
C LYS A 530 -24.14 -28.09 2.52
N ASP A 531 -24.64 -29.17 3.12
CA ASP A 531 -25.88 -29.82 2.69
C ASP A 531 -27.09 -28.88 2.79
N VAL A 532 -27.15 -28.04 3.84
CA VAL A 532 -28.19 -27.00 3.96
C VAL A 532 -27.96 -25.89 2.93
N LEU A 533 -26.74 -25.37 2.81
CA LEU A 533 -26.44 -24.27 1.88
C LEU A 533 -26.74 -24.67 0.43
N ASP A 534 -26.23 -25.83 0.00
CA ASP A 534 -26.43 -26.39 -1.34
C ASP A 534 -27.90 -26.78 -1.57
N GLY A 535 -28.55 -27.41 -0.58
CA GLY A 535 -29.94 -27.86 -0.68
C GLY A 535 -30.93 -26.71 -0.87
N TYR A 536 -30.64 -25.53 -0.31
CA TYR A 536 -31.45 -24.32 -0.47
C TYR A 536 -30.91 -23.37 -1.56
N GLY A 537 -29.80 -23.71 -2.21
CA GLY A 537 -29.18 -22.89 -3.27
C GLY A 537 -28.67 -21.53 -2.79
N ILE A 538 -28.19 -21.47 -1.54
CA ILE A 538 -27.61 -20.25 -0.94
C ILE A 538 -26.16 -20.12 -1.42
N PRO A 539 -25.77 -19.02 -2.07
CA PRO A 539 -24.38 -18.81 -2.47
C PRO A 539 -23.49 -18.57 -1.24
N TYR A 540 -22.34 -19.24 -1.19
CA TYR A 540 -21.40 -19.11 -0.07
C TYR A 540 -19.95 -19.28 -0.50
N VAL A 541 -19.04 -18.78 0.34
CA VAL A 541 -17.59 -18.98 0.20
C VAL A 541 -17.08 -19.86 1.32
N VAL A 542 -16.22 -20.82 0.99
CA VAL A 542 -15.59 -21.70 1.97
C VAL A 542 -14.23 -21.15 2.38
N LEU A 543 -14.09 -20.81 3.65
CA LEU A 543 -12.85 -20.32 4.23
C LEU A 543 -12.06 -21.50 4.84
N LYS A 544 -10.92 -21.83 4.21
CA LYS A 544 -10.07 -22.99 4.58
C LYS A 544 -8.73 -22.61 5.23
N GLU A 545 -8.57 -21.37 5.65
CA GLU A 545 -7.32 -20.88 6.23
C GLU A 545 -7.20 -21.25 7.72
N LYS A 546 -5.99 -21.53 8.21
CA LYS A 546 -5.70 -21.91 9.59
C LYS A 546 -5.44 -20.70 10.48
N GLU A 547 -4.74 -19.69 9.98
CA GLU A 547 -4.37 -18.51 10.76
C GLU A 547 -5.50 -17.48 10.80
N LEU A 548 -5.85 -17.00 11.99
CA LEU A 548 -6.98 -16.07 12.18
C LEU A 548 -6.78 -14.75 11.41
N ASN A 549 -5.56 -14.19 11.43
CA ASN A 549 -5.25 -12.97 10.67
C ASN A 549 -5.42 -13.18 9.16
N ARG A 550 -5.03 -14.35 8.65
CA ARG A 550 -5.22 -14.69 7.24
C ARG A 550 -6.69 -14.92 6.88
N ARG A 551 -7.51 -15.41 7.80
CA ARG A 551 -8.98 -15.50 7.60
C ARG A 551 -9.63 -14.15 7.39
N VAL A 552 -9.24 -13.13 8.18
CA VAL A 552 -9.69 -11.74 7.97
C VAL A 552 -9.38 -11.30 6.55
N ILE A 553 -8.16 -11.58 6.08
CA ILE A 553 -7.69 -11.18 4.76
C ILE A 553 -8.51 -11.85 3.64
N GLU A 554 -8.73 -13.15 3.72
CA GLU A 554 -9.55 -13.89 2.76
C GLU A 554 -10.99 -13.36 2.69
N VAL A 555 -11.56 -12.93 3.82
CA VAL A 555 -12.87 -12.27 3.81
C VAL A 555 -12.80 -10.89 3.16
N LEU A 556 -11.75 -10.10 3.44
CA LEU A 556 -11.54 -8.80 2.81
C LEU A 556 -11.35 -8.89 1.28
N LYS A 557 -10.74 -9.97 0.76
CA LYS A 557 -10.63 -10.26 -0.69
C LYS A 557 -11.98 -10.30 -1.39
N LEU A 558 -13.01 -10.78 -0.71
CA LEU A 558 -14.33 -10.97 -1.31
C LEU A 558 -15.04 -9.65 -1.61
N PHE A 559 -14.63 -8.55 -0.97
CA PHE A 559 -15.10 -7.21 -1.30
C PHE A 559 -14.44 -6.64 -2.55
N THR A 560 -13.19 -7.03 -2.84
CA THR A 560 -12.41 -6.46 -3.95
C THR A 560 -12.60 -7.18 -5.28
N VAL A 561 -13.04 -8.44 -5.30
CA VAL A 561 -13.17 -9.26 -6.52
C VAL A 561 -14.48 -8.98 -7.29
N LYS A 562 -15.45 -8.29 -6.69
CA LYS A 562 -16.76 -7.96 -7.31
C LYS A 562 -16.88 -6.52 -7.83
N ALA A 563 -15.82 -5.70 -7.76
CA ALA A 563 -15.82 -4.28 -8.15
C ALA A 563 -15.25 -4.05 -9.55
#